data_AF-A0A1L9UF32-F1
#
_entry.id   AF-A0A1L9UF32-F1
#
_cell.length_a   1.000
_cell.length_b   1.000
_cell.length_c   1.000
_cell.angle_alpha   90.00
_cell.angle_beta   90.00
_cell.angle_gamma   90.00
#
_symmetry.space_group_name_H-M   'P 1'
#
loop_
_entity.id
_entity.type
_entity.pdbx_description
1 polymer ?
#
loop_
_entity_poly.entity_id
_entity_poly.type
_entity_poly.pdbx_seq_one_letter_code
_entity_poly.pdbx_strand_id
1 'polypeptide(L)'
;MEPQFSIFSLLPPELRLLIWKHALPSPIHQGLCIYQVKRYFVSDETPYGFPLACLPTMRVEMPLFLVNHEAHLVACKWLRKQTGTFLSHLTQDEFCFTRSPHPTSDALYLPEDIFLRLLTEGLTAHNAAQYVGLNGQSSLPARLPAFRRLAIPRPLLEKFRWFIGAIFAMVTYPQF
;
A
#
# COMPACT_ATOMS: atom_id res chain seq x y z
N MET A 1 -7.78 5.64 36.21
CA MET A 1 -7.49 4.33 36.80
C MET A 1 -6.66 3.56 35.79
N GLU A 2 -5.38 3.31 36.08
CA GLU A 2 -4.55 2.47 35.21
C GLU A 2 -4.98 1.01 35.35
N PRO A 3 -5.17 0.26 34.25
CA PRO A 3 -5.52 -1.16 34.32
C PRO A 3 -4.37 -1.94 34.98
N GLN A 4 -4.61 -2.47 36.19
CA GLN A 4 -3.65 -3.34 36.86
C GLN A 4 -3.78 -4.78 36.31
N PHE A 5 -2.78 -5.20 35.54
CA PHE A 5 -2.60 -6.58 35.05
C PHE A 5 -2.04 -7.53 36.12
N SER A 6 -2.61 -7.54 37.32
CA SER A 6 -2.05 -8.27 38.47
C SER A 6 -2.06 -9.79 38.28
N ILE A 7 -3.09 -10.33 37.61
CA ILE A 7 -3.23 -11.78 37.36
C ILE A 7 -2.25 -12.26 36.29
N PHE A 8 -1.98 -11.43 35.28
CA PHE A 8 -1.12 -11.80 34.17
C PHE A 8 0.30 -12.12 34.64
N SER A 9 0.83 -11.34 35.60
CA SER A 9 2.16 -11.53 36.18
C SER A 9 2.32 -12.85 36.95
N LEU A 10 1.22 -13.48 37.37
CA LEU A 10 1.25 -14.77 38.07
C LEU A 10 1.43 -15.96 37.12
N LEU A 11 1.29 -15.75 35.81
CA LEU A 11 1.51 -16.79 34.82
C LEU A 11 3.01 -17.10 34.67
N PRO A 12 3.37 -18.38 34.49
CA PRO A 12 4.70 -18.78 34.06
C PRO A 12 5.19 -17.96 32.86
N PRO A 13 6.49 -17.59 32.82
CA PRO A 13 7.05 -16.80 31.73
C PRO A 13 6.76 -17.36 30.33
N GLU A 14 6.72 -18.69 30.19
CA GLU A 14 6.46 -19.38 28.92
C GLU A 14 5.05 -19.09 28.41
N LEU A 15 4.06 -19.12 29.31
CA LEU A 15 2.66 -18.82 28.98
C LEU A 15 2.47 -17.35 28.66
N ARG A 16 3.10 -16.44 29.41
CA ARG A 16 3.06 -15.00 29.12
C ARG A 16 3.63 -14.70 27.74
N LEU A 17 4.79 -15.27 27.43
CA LEU A 17 5.43 -15.12 26.13
C LEU A 17 4.57 -15.66 24.98
N LEU A 18 3.91 -16.81 25.18
CA LEU A 18 2.97 -17.37 24.20
C LEU A 18 1.78 -16.43 23.98
N ILE A 19 1.16 -15.92 25.05
CA ILE A 19 0.05 -14.97 24.95
C ILE A 19 0.48 -13.73 24.17
N TRP A 20 1.64 -13.15 24.47
CA TRP A 20 2.16 -12.00 23.72
C TRP A 20 2.39 -12.31 22.25
N LYS A 21 2.94 -13.48 21.92
CA LYS A 21 3.13 -13.87 20.51
C LYS A 21 1.80 -14.05 19.78
N HIS A 22 0.78 -14.60 20.44
CA HIS A 22 -0.54 -14.83 19.86
C HIS A 22 -1.39 -13.55 19.76
N ALA A 23 -1.12 -12.56 20.62
CA ALA A 23 -1.78 -11.25 20.58
C ALA A 23 -1.16 -10.29 19.55
N LEU A 24 -0.06 -10.67 18.88
CA LEU A 24 0.51 -9.88 17.79
C LEU A 24 -0.45 -9.85 16.59
N PRO A 25 -0.51 -8.73 15.85
CA PRO A 25 -1.22 -8.67 14.59
C PRO A 25 -0.76 -9.75 13.61
N SER A 26 -1.67 -10.12 12.71
CA SER A 26 -1.30 -10.96 11.57
C SER A 26 -0.19 -10.25 10.76
N PRO A 27 0.84 -10.99 10.31
CA PRO A 27 1.92 -10.42 9.53
C PRO A 27 1.41 -9.65 8.32
N ILE A 28 1.98 -8.46 8.10
CA ILE A 28 1.61 -7.60 6.98
C ILE A 28 2.52 -7.94 5.82
N HIS A 29 2.16 -8.98 5.09
CA HIS A 29 2.91 -9.42 3.92
C HIS A 29 2.46 -8.75 2.62
N GLN A 30 1.19 -8.37 2.54
CA GLN A 30 0.55 -7.86 1.32
C GLN A 30 -0.47 -6.78 1.71
N GLY A 31 -0.01 -5.54 1.86
CA GLY A 31 -0.90 -4.41 2.12
C GLY A 31 -1.79 -4.13 0.90
N LEU A 32 -2.99 -3.63 1.15
CA LEU A 32 -3.86 -3.06 0.12
C LEU A 32 -3.76 -1.53 0.19
N CYS A 33 -3.16 -0.92 -0.82
CA CYS A 33 -2.98 0.52 -0.89
C CYS A 33 -4.08 1.12 -1.78
N ILE A 34 -4.93 1.96 -1.21
CA ILE A 34 -6.00 2.61 -1.97
C ILE A 34 -5.40 3.75 -2.76
N TYR A 35 -5.48 3.67 -4.09
CA TYR A 35 -5.12 4.78 -4.95
C TYR A 35 -6.10 5.93 -4.73
N GLN A 36 -5.55 7.09 -4.40
CA GLN A 36 -6.31 8.34 -4.31
C GLN A 36 -5.74 9.29 -5.36
N VAL A 37 -6.59 9.85 -6.21
CA VAL A 37 -6.20 10.98 -7.07
C VAL A 37 -5.99 12.19 -6.16
N LYS A 38 -4.78 12.32 -5.62
CA LYS A 38 -4.36 13.58 -5.03
C LYS A 38 -3.95 14.48 -6.19
N ARG A 39 -4.75 15.51 -6.46
CA ARG A 39 -4.38 16.60 -7.38
C ARG A 39 -3.16 17.30 -6.81
N TYR A 40 -1.95 16.98 -7.24
CA TYR A 40 -0.79 17.82 -6.90
C TYR A 40 0.10 18.10 -8.11
N PHE A 41 0.22 19.40 -8.33
CA PHE A 41 1.22 20.22 -9.01
C PHE A 41 2.05 19.57 -10.12
N VAL A 42 1.93 20.19 -11.29
CA VAL A 42 2.96 20.24 -12.33
C VAL A 42 4.26 20.67 -11.64
N SER A 43 5.10 19.72 -11.29
CA SER A 43 6.51 19.97 -11.05
C SER A 43 7.17 19.84 -12.41
N ASP A 44 7.76 20.94 -12.89
CA ASP A 44 8.31 21.12 -14.23
C ASP A 44 9.39 20.10 -14.63
N GLU A 45 9.84 19.25 -13.70
CA GLU A 45 10.98 18.36 -13.93
C GLU A 45 10.60 16.90 -14.23
N THR A 46 9.38 16.44 -13.93
CA THR A 46 8.86 15.14 -14.45
C THR A 46 7.32 15.07 -14.37
N PRO A 47 6.59 15.33 -15.46
CA PRO A 47 5.12 15.42 -15.43
C PRO A 47 4.37 14.11 -15.18
N TYR A 48 5.05 12.97 -15.07
CA TYR A 48 4.44 11.62 -15.17
C TYR A 48 4.85 10.63 -14.06
N GLY A 49 5.52 11.08 -12.99
CA GLY A 49 5.92 10.19 -11.90
C GLY A 49 4.76 9.89 -10.94
N PHE A 50 4.46 8.61 -10.68
CA PHE A 50 3.57 8.22 -9.59
C PHE A 50 4.29 8.40 -8.23
N PRO A 51 3.98 9.43 -7.43
CA PRO A 51 4.74 9.68 -6.21
C PRO A 51 4.25 8.73 -5.13
N LEU A 52 5.04 7.69 -4.86
CA LEU A 52 4.80 6.74 -3.76
C LEU A 52 4.65 7.45 -2.42
N ALA A 53 5.31 8.59 -2.24
CA ALA A 53 5.22 9.43 -1.06
C ALA A 53 3.82 10.04 -0.84
N CYS A 54 3.00 10.13 -1.89
CA CYS A 54 1.65 10.68 -1.79
C CYS A 54 0.59 9.63 -1.41
N LEU A 55 0.92 8.33 -1.50
CA LEU A 55 0.01 7.27 -1.10
C LEU A 55 -0.22 7.29 0.41
N PRO A 56 -1.45 7.01 0.86
CA PRO A 56 -1.73 6.89 2.28
C PRO A 56 -0.89 5.76 2.88
N THR A 57 -0.31 6.01 4.06
CA THR A 57 0.35 4.98 4.84
C THR A 57 -0.69 4.06 5.47
N MET A 58 -0.33 2.79 5.61
CA MET A 58 -1.22 1.79 6.19
C MET A 58 -1.13 1.85 7.72
N ARG A 59 -2.26 2.01 8.40
CA ARG A 59 -2.31 1.97 9.86
C ARG A 59 -2.14 0.53 10.37
N VAL A 60 -1.33 0.38 11.40
CA VAL A 60 -1.04 -0.88 12.07
C VAL A 60 -1.18 -0.68 13.57
N GLU A 61 -2.26 -1.24 14.11
CA GLU A 61 -2.51 -1.22 15.54
C GLU A 61 -1.61 -2.26 16.22
N MET A 62 -0.82 -1.80 17.19
CA MET A 62 0.08 -2.65 17.97
C MET A 62 -0.05 -2.26 19.45
N PRO A 63 -1.20 -2.56 20.08
CA PRO A 63 -1.46 -2.17 21.47
C PRO A 63 -0.40 -2.75 22.43
N LEU A 64 0.12 -3.94 22.13
CA LEU A 64 1.17 -4.61 22.91
C LEU A 64 2.44 -3.79 23.11
N PHE A 65 2.70 -2.83 22.23
CA PHE A 65 3.92 -2.01 22.30
C PHE A 65 3.98 -1.17 23.58
N LEU A 66 2.83 -0.77 24.14
CA LEU A 66 2.76 0.12 25.31
C LEU A 66 2.33 -0.57 26.62
N VAL A 67 2.10 -1.88 26.61
CA VAL A 67 1.52 -2.59 27.78
C VAL A 67 2.54 -2.73 28.92
N ASN A 68 3.70 -3.33 28.64
CA ASN A 68 4.80 -3.49 29.59
C ASN A 68 6.10 -3.84 28.85
N HIS A 69 7.20 -3.98 29.59
CA HIS A 69 8.52 -4.26 29.02
C HIS A 69 8.57 -5.59 28.23
N GLU A 70 7.91 -6.65 28.70
CA GLU A 70 7.90 -7.95 28.02
C GLU A 70 7.16 -7.88 26.69
N ALA A 71 5.94 -7.33 26.70
CA ALA A 71 5.11 -7.14 25.52
C ALA A 71 5.81 -6.22 24.50
N HIS A 72 6.46 -5.14 24.97
CA HIS A 72 7.24 -4.23 24.14
C HIS A 72 8.39 -4.94 23.41
N LEU A 73 9.15 -5.81 24.09
CA LEU A 73 10.22 -6.59 23.45
C LEU A 73 9.68 -7.55 22.38
N VAL A 74 8.56 -8.21 22.66
CA VAL A 74 7.89 -9.10 21.69
C VAL A 74 7.42 -8.32 20.47
N ALA A 75 6.79 -7.16 20.67
CA ALA A 75 6.34 -6.27 19.59
C ALA A 75 7.51 -5.74 18.76
N CYS A 76 8.60 -5.30 19.39
CA CYS A 76 9.82 -4.86 18.70
C CYS A 76 10.41 -5.97 17.81
N LYS A 77 10.46 -7.20 18.33
CA LYS A 77 10.95 -8.36 17.57
C LYS A 77 10.04 -8.67 16.38
N TRP A 78 8.72 -8.51 16.53
CA TRP A 78 7.78 -8.67 15.43
C TRP A 78 7.93 -7.58 14.37
N LEU A 79 8.05 -6.31 14.77
CA LEU A 79 8.22 -5.17 13.86
C LEU A 79 9.46 -5.32 12.99
N ARG A 80 10.59 -5.74 13.58
CA ARG A 80 11.85 -5.99 12.85
C ARG A 80 11.75 -7.11 11.81
N LYS A 81 10.80 -8.03 11.96
CA LYS A 81 10.58 -9.13 11.01
C LYS A 81 9.67 -8.73 9.84
N GLN A 82 8.94 -7.63 9.96
CA GLN A 82 8.02 -7.20 8.92
C GLN A 82 8.79 -6.52 7.77
N THR A 83 8.24 -6.62 6.57
CA THR A 83 8.76 -5.95 5.38
C THR A 83 8.26 -4.51 5.28
N GLY A 84 9.18 -3.56 5.19
CA GLY A 84 8.90 -2.14 4.99
C GLY A 84 9.33 -1.26 6.15
N THR A 85 9.19 0.06 5.96
CA THR A 85 9.51 1.05 7.00
C THR A 85 8.27 1.35 7.82
N PHE A 86 8.38 1.20 9.13
CA PHE A 86 7.35 1.55 10.09
C PHE A 86 7.70 2.86 10.78
N LEU A 87 6.74 3.76 10.88
CA LEU A 87 6.82 4.98 11.67
C LEU A 87 5.83 4.88 12.83
N SER A 88 6.25 5.23 14.04
CA SER A 88 5.35 5.33 15.18
C SER A 88 4.70 6.71 15.21
N HIS A 89 3.39 6.75 15.38
CA HIS A 89 2.64 7.97 15.63
C HIS A 89 2.03 7.89 17.03
N LEU A 90 2.35 8.89 17.84
CA LEU A 90 1.70 9.13 19.12
C LEU A 90 0.89 10.43 18.96
N THR A 91 -0.43 10.30 18.89
CA THR A 91 -1.35 11.44 18.98
C THR A 91 -1.91 11.54 20.39
N GLN A 92 -2.63 12.62 20.69
CA GLN A 92 -3.26 12.81 22.01
C GLN A 92 -4.24 11.68 22.36
N ASP A 93 -4.88 11.09 21.34
CA ASP A 93 -5.93 10.07 21.53
C ASP A 93 -5.45 8.65 21.24
N GLU A 94 -4.35 8.44 20.50
CA GLU A 94 -3.95 7.10 20.11
C GLU A 94 -2.46 6.91 19.80
N PHE A 95 -1.98 5.70 20.05
CA PHE A 95 -0.68 5.22 19.57
C PHE A 95 -0.87 4.19 18.47
N CYS A 96 -0.30 4.45 17.29
CA CYS A 96 -0.32 3.48 16.20
C CYS A 96 0.98 3.50 15.41
N PHE A 97 1.25 2.41 14.70
CA PHE A 97 2.28 2.41 13.68
C PHE A 97 1.66 2.71 12.32
N THR A 98 2.41 3.38 11.47
CA THR A 98 2.10 3.45 10.05
C THR A 98 3.20 2.79 9.25
N ARG A 99 2.82 2.08 8.19
CA ARG A 99 3.74 1.44 7.25
C ARG A 99 3.61 2.11 5.91
N SER A 100 4.73 2.54 5.33
CA SER A 100 4.75 3.02 3.95
C SER A 100 4.42 1.89 2.98
N PRO A 101 3.66 2.16 1.91
CA PRO A 101 3.38 1.17 0.87
C PRO A 101 4.66 0.54 0.31
N HIS A 102 4.68 -0.79 0.17
CA HIS A 102 5.79 -1.50 -0.45
C HIS A 102 5.39 -2.04 -1.83
N PRO A 103 5.81 -1.40 -2.92
CA PRO A 103 5.23 -1.67 -4.24
C PRO A 103 5.49 -3.09 -4.79
N THR A 104 6.55 -3.76 -4.34
CA THR A 104 6.87 -5.13 -4.78
C THR A 104 5.95 -6.18 -4.15
N SER A 105 5.50 -5.98 -2.91
CA SER A 105 4.68 -6.93 -2.15
C SER A 105 3.20 -6.57 -2.13
N ASP A 106 2.91 -5.27 -2.02
CA ASP A 106 1.58 -4.74 -1.79
C ASP A 106 0.80 -4.63 -3.10
N ALA A 107 -0.52 -4.56 -2.97
CA ALA A 107 -1.42 -4.36 -4.10
C ALA A 107 -1.98 -2.95 -4.09
N LEU A 108 -1.98 -2.30 -5.26
CA LEU A 108 -2.66 -1.03 -5.45
C LEU A 108 -4.11 -1.28 -5.82
N TYR A 109 -5.05 -0.87 -4.97
CA TYR A 109 -6.47 -0.87 -5.28
C TYR A 109 -6.83 0.36 -6.11
N LEU A 110 -7.46 0.12 -7.27
CA LEU A 110 -8.04 1.17 -8.10
C LEU A 110 -9.56 1.20 -7.92
N PRO A 111 -10.11 2.29 -7.35
CA PRO A 111 -11.54 2.55 -7.38
C PRO A 111 -12.11 2.58 -8.80
N GLU A 112 -13.39 2.26 -8.94
CA GLU A 112 -14.03 2.07 -10.25
C GLU A 112 -14.05 3.34 -11.11
N ASP A 113 -14.40 4.47 -10.50
CA ASP A 113 -14.41 5.79 -11.14
C ASP A 113 -13.02 6.15 -11.70
N ILE A 114 -11.97 5.88 -10.93
CA ILE A 114 -10.59 6.14 -11.32
C ILE A 114 -10.17 5.19 -12.43
N PHE A 115 -10.52 3.91 -12.33
CA PHE A 115 -10.21 2.93 -13.37
C PHE A 115 -10.86 3.32 -14.70
N LEU A 116 -12.16 3.63 -14.70
CA LEU A 116 -12.87 4.08 -15.90
C LEU A 116 -12.28 5.38 -16.46
N ARG A 117 -11.89 6.31 -15.59
CA ARG A 117 -11.22 7.54 -16.01
C ARG A 117 -9.88 7.27 -16.69
N LEU A 118 -9.05 6.39 -16.12
CA LEU A 118 -7.78 5.98 -16.73
C LEU A 118 -7.99 5.31 -18.09
N LEU A 119 -9.05 4.51 -18.25
CA LEU A 119 -9.42 3.95 -19.55
C LEU A 119 -9.73 5.07 -20.55
N THR A 120 -10.59 6.02 -20.16
CA THR A 120 -11.00 7.11 -21.06
C THR A 120 -9.86 8.06 -21.40
N GLU A 121 -8.99 8.40 -20.44
CA GLU A 121 -7.83 9.28 -20.64
C GLU A 121 -6.74 8.60 -21.47
N GLY A 122 -6.50 7.30 -21.26
CA GLY A 122 -5.59 6.50 -22.09
C GLY A 122 -6.08 6.36 -23.53
N LEU A 123 -7.39 6.21 -23.73
CA LEU A 123 -8.02 6.14 -25.05
C LEU A 123 -8.05 7.49 -25.76
N THR A 124 -8.29 8.60 -25.06
CA THR A 124 -8.25 9.95 -25.67
C THR A 124 -6.82 10.38 -26.01
N ALA A 125 -5.82 10.02 -25.22
CA ALA A 125 -4.41 10.23 -25.56
C ALA A 125 -3.99 9.43 -26.81
N HIS A 126 -4.53 8.22 -27.00
CA HIS A 126 -4.28 7.40 -28.19
C HIS A 126 -5.00 7.94 -29.44
N ASN A 127 -6.17 8.57 -29.27
CA ASN A 127 -6.99 9.10 -30.36
C ASN A 127 -6.69 10.57 -30.71
N ALA A 128 -5.97 11.30 -29.86
CA ALA A 128 -5.56 12.67 -30.14
C ALA A 128 -4.38 12.68 -31.12
N ALA A 129 -4.69 12.77 -32.42
CA ALA A 129 -3.74 13.02 -33.52
C ALA A 129 -2.90 14.31 -33.35
N GLN A 130 -3.07 15.07 -32.27
CA GLN A 130 -2.31 16.28 -31.95
C GLN A 130 -0.97 16.03 -31.24
N TYR A 131 -0.63 14.77 -30.89
CA TYR A 131 0.68 14.43 -30.32
C TYR A 131 1.71 13.95 -31.37
N VAL A 132 1.41 14.07 -32.67
CA VAL A 132 2.31 13.66 -33.78
C VAL A 132 3.54 14.59 -33.94
N GLY A 133 3.62 15.69 -33.18
CA GLY A 133 4.75 16.64 -33.23
C GLY A 133 5.75 16.59 -32.07
N LEU A 134 5.50 15.77 -31.04
CA LEU A 134 6.45 15.61 -29.93
C LEU A 134 7.11 14.25 -30.05
N ASN A 135 8.34 14.26 -30.56
CA ASN A 135 9.20 13.10 -30.68
C ASN A 135 9.15 12.22 -29.41
N GLY A 136 8.46 11.08 -29.51
CA GLY A 136 8.77 9.87 -28.75
C GLY A 136 8.21 9.73 -27.32
N GLN A 137 7.20 10.47 -26.88
CA GLN A 137 6.58 10.23 -25.55
C GLN A 137 5.05 10.30 -25.56
N SER A 138 4.42 9.60 -26.50
CA SER A 138 3.03 9.15 -26.36
C SER A 138 2.99 7.88 -25.50
N SER A 139 3.37 7.99 -24.24
CA SER A 139 3.18 6.93 -23.26
C SER A 139 1.99 7.30 -22.39
N LEU A 140 0.92 6.50 -22.46
CA LEU A 140 0.09 6.12 -21.29
C LEU A 140 0.81 6.50 -20.00
N PRO A 141 0.22 7.27 -19.06
CA PRO A 141 0.92 7.96 -17.97
C PRO A 141 2.19 7.21 -17.59
N ALA A 142 3.28 7.68 -18.20
CA ALA A 142 4.47 6.88 -18.40
C ALA A 142 5.04 6.52 -17.03
N ARG A 143 4.90 5.24 -16.66
CA ARG A 143 5.24 4.60 -15.37
C ARG A 143 4.12 4.54 -14.32
N LEU A 144 3.03 3.84 -14.63
CA LEU A 144 2.58 2.77 -13.71
C LEU A 144 3.38 1.52 -14.11
N PRO A 145 4.33 0.98 -13.30
CA PRO A 145 4.00 0.42 -11.99
C PRO A 145 5.20 0.38 -11.01
N ALA A 146 5.23 1.20 -9.96
CA ALA A 146 5.97 0.74 -8.79
C ALA A 146 5.33 -0.57 -8.28
N PHE A 147 4.00 -0.65 -8.33
CA PHE A 147 3.22 -1.77 -7.80
C PHE A 147 3.12 -2.92 -8.79
N ARG A 148 3.65 -4.09 -8.40
CA ARG A 148 3.54 -5.32 -9.22
C ARG A 148 2.17 -5.98 -9.18
N ARG A 149 1.30 -5.54 -8.26
CA ARG A 149 -0.01 -6.14 -8.01
C ARG A 149 -1.05 -5.04 -8.03
N LEU A 150 -2.14 -5.31 -8.72
CA LEU A 150 -3.26 -4.38 -8.86
C LEU A 150 -4.53 -5.10 -8.40
N ALA A 151 -5.31 -4.44 -7.55
CA ALA A 151 -6.62 -4.90 -7.13
C ALA A 151 -7.69 -4.03 -7.80
N ILE A 152 -8.66 -4.67 -8.44
CA ILE A 152 -9.76 -4.03 -9.17
C ILE A 152 -11.08 -4.59 -8.62
N PRO A 153 -12.16 -3.78 -8.53
CA PRO A 153 -13.50 -4.29 -8.31
C PRO A 153 -13.86 -5.43 -9.26
N ARG A 154 -14.41 -6.51 -8.71
CA ARG A 154 -14.84 -7.68 -9.49
C ARG A 154 -15.76 -7.35 -10.67
N PRO A 155 -16.77 -6.46 -10.54
CA PRO A 155 -17.64 -6.11 -11.67
C PRO A 155 -16.87 -5.53 -12.86
N LEU A 156 -15.83 -4.72 -12.61
CA LEU A 156 -14.98 -4.16 -13.65
C LEU A 156 -14.09 -5.22 -14.29
N LEU A 157 -13.54 -6.14 -13.48
CA LEU A 157 -12.74 -7.24 -14.01
C LEU A 157 -13.55 -8.12 -14.95
N GLU A 158 -14.82 -8.40 -14.63
CA GLU A 158 -15.70 -9.19 -15.48
C GLU A 158 -16.07 -8.43 -16.76
N LYS A 159 -16.40 -7.13 -16.65
CA LYS A 159 -16.77 -6.27 -17.77
C LYS A 159 -15.62 -6.00 -18.74
N PHE A 160 -14.40 -5.81 -18.24
CA PHE A 160 -13.22 -5.44 -19.04
C PHE A 160 -12.14 -6.54 -19.07
N ARG A 161 -12.52 -7.80 -18.84
CA ARG A 161 -11.61 -8.95 -18.70
C ARG A 161 -10.56 -9.02 -19.81
N TRP A 162 -11.01 -8.93 -21.06
CA TRP A 162 -10.14 -9.01 -22.24
C TRP A 162 -9.15 -7.84 -22.31
N PHE A 163 -9.63 -6.62 -22.05
CA PHE A 163 -8.82 -5.40 -22.11
C PHE A 163 -7.77 -5.35 -21.00
N ILE A 164 -8.15 -5.71 -19.77
CA ILE A 164 -7.23 -5.81 -18.64
C ILE A 164 -6.15 -6.86 -18.94
N GLY A 165 -6.54 -8.02 -19.49
CA GLY A 165 -5.59 -9.04 -19.92
C GLY A 165 -4.58 -8.52 -20.96
N ALA A 166 -5.04 -7.73 -21.94
CA ALA A 166 -4.19 -7.14 -22.97
C ALA A 166 -3.18 -6.13 -22.41
N ILE A 167 -3.58 -5.27 -21.46
CA ILE A 167 -2.67 -4.31 -20.81
C ILE A 167 -1.53 -5.04 -20.10
N PHE A 168 -1.85 -6.07 -19.30
CA PHE A 168 -0.82 -6.79 -18.56
C PHE A 168 0.09 -7.60 -19.49
N ALA A 169 -0.45 -8.15 -20.60
CA ALA A 169 0.35 -8.83 -21.61
C ALA A 169 1.34 -7.88 -22.32
N MET A 170 0.94 -6.65 -22.62
CA MET A 170 1.82 -5.64 -23.23
C MET A 170 2.96 -5.20 -22.29
N VAL A 171 2.70 -5.10 -20.98
CA VAL A 171 3.72 -4.69 -19.99
C VAL A 171 4.76 -5.80 -19.73
N THR A 172 4.44 -7.06 -19.98
CA THR A 172 5.35 -8.21 -19.78
C THR A 172 6.30 -8.51 -20.93
N TYR A 173 6.21 -7.81 -22.07
CA TYR A 173 7.22 -7.92 -23.14
C TYR A 173 8.12 -6.68 -23.15
N PRO A 174 9.29 -6.71 -22.51
CA PRO A 174 10.38 -5.86 -22.97
C PRO A 174 10.78 -6.40 -24.34
N GLN A 175 10.48 -5.64 -25.39
CA GLN A 175 11.07 -5.90 -26.70
C GLN A 175 12.60 -5.81 -26.53
N PHE A 176 13.28 -6.91 -26.81
CA PHE A 176 14.73 -6.97 -27.03
C PHE A 176 15.07 -6.29 -28.36
#